data_AF-A0A7X2C247-F1
#
_entry.id   AF-A0A7X2C247-F1
#
_cell.length_a   1.000
_cell.length_b   1.000
_cell.length_c   1.000
_cell.angle_alpha   90.00
_cell.angle_beta   90.00
_cell.angle_gamma   90.00
#
_symmetry.space_group_name_H-M   'P 1'
#
loop_
_entity.id
_entity.type
_entity.pdbx_description
1 polymer ?
#
loop_
_entity_poly.entity_id
_entity_poly.type
_entity_poly.pdbx_seq_one_letter_code
_entity_poly.pdbx_strand_id
1 'polypeptide(L)'
;MSQLLPVEVIDLLAREQRHFACAPTAFFQAWKRGVKVVGPQWFGDGTHEGLRHAVSIEDLRPDMLGLNDALRTLSSNQGLFLSLMVSFFNAREGAAMLRRCRFEGLADLGDLDLERRQIIADLLMNYSHWRA
;
A
#
# COMPACT_ATOMS: atom_id res chain seq x y z
N MET A 1 40.06 -20.14 -4.97
CA MET A 1 40.35 -18.78 -4.44
C MET A 1 39.01 -18.11 -4.17
N SER A 2 38.61 -18.00 -2.91
CA SER A 2 37.41 -17.25 -2.53
C SER A 2 37.78 -15.77 -2.55
N GLN A 3 37.31 -15.02 -3.56
CA GLN A 3 37.44 -13.57 -3.54
C GLN A 3 36.50 -13.04 -2.44
N LEU A 4 37.08 -12.48 -1.39
CA LEU A 4 36.34 -11.77 -0.36
C LEU A 4 35.68 -10.55 -0.99
N LEU A 5 34.38 -10.36 -0.75
CA LEU A 5 33.64 -9.19 -1.25
C LEU A 5 34.21 -7.90 -0.62
N PRO A 6 34.25 -6.78 -1.35
CA PRO A 6 34.57 -5.47 -0.77
C PRO A 6 33.63 -5.11 0.38
N VAL A 7 34.13 -4.40 1.39
CA VAL A 7 33.36 -3.99 2.59
C VAL A 7 32.10 -3.21 2.22
N GLU A 8 32.19 -2.31 1.24
CA GLU A 8 31.04 -1.52 0.75
C GLU A 8 29.91 -2.41 0.22
N VAL A 9 30.25 -3.51 -0.46
CA VAL A 9 29.26 -4.48 -0.98
C VAL A 9 28.62 -5.24 0.18
N ILE A 10 29.39 -5.59 1.21
CA ILE A 10 28.88 -6.24 2.42
C ILE A 10 27.91 -5.31 3.15
N ASP A 11 28.23 -4.02 3.28
CA ASP A 11 27.36 -3.04 3.94
C ASP A 11 26.06 -2.81 3.17
N LEU A 12 26.11 -2.76 1.84
CA LEU A 12 24.91 -2.67 0.99
C LEU A 12 24.00 -3.88 1.17
N LEU A 13 24.56 -5.10 1.16
CA LEU A 13 23.81 -6.34 1.40
C LEU A 13 23.21 -6.37 2.80
N ALA A 14 23.96 -5.96 3.82
CA ALA A 14 23.47 -5.89 5.19
C ALA A 14 22.33 -4.88 5.33
N ARG A 15 22.40 -3.73 4.66
CA ARG A 15 21.32 -2.74 4.60
C ARG A 15 20.07 -3.30 3.93
N GLU A 16 20.24 -3.96 2.78
CA GLU A 16 19.14 -4.55 2.02
C GLU A 16 18.44 -5.67 2.81
N GLN A 17 19.22 -6.57 3.43
CA GLN A 17 18.69 -7.63 4.28
C GLN A 17 17.92 -7.09 5.49
N ARG A 18 18.46 -6.08 6.17
CA ARG A 18 17.77 -5.43 7.30
C ARG A 18 16.46 -4.78 6.85
N HIS A 19 16.47 -4.09 5.70
CA HIS A 19 15.27 -3.49 5.12
C HIS A 19 14.18 -4.55 4.88
N PHE A 20 14.50 -5.60 4.12
CA PHE A 20 13.51 -6.63 3.78
C PHE A 20 13.06 -7.49 4.97
N ALA A 21 13.90 -7.64 6.01
CA ALA A 21 13.48 -8.27 7.26
C ALA A 21 12.41 -7.45 8.01
N CYS A 22 12.45 -6.11 7.92
CA CYS A 22 11.48 -5.21 8.54
C CYS A 22 10.29 -4.86 7.62
N ALA A 23 10.42 -5.07 6.31
CA ALA A 23 9.46 -4.66 5.29
C ALA A 23 8.02 -5.15 5.55
N PRO A 24 7.74 -6.42 5.92
CA PRO A 24 6.35 -6.85 6.17
C PRO A 24 5.64 -6.02 7.25
N THR A 25 6.32 -5.77 8.38
CA THR A 25 5.76 -4.95 9.47
C THR A 25 5.59 -3.50 9.04
N ALA A 26 6.59 -2.93 8.37
CA ALA A 26 6.52 -1.55 7.88
C ALA A 26 5.41 -1.35 6.83
N PHE A 27 5.24 -2.33 5.94
CA PHE A 27 4.15 -2.36 4.97
C PHE A 27 2.80 -2.38 5.67
N PHE A 28 2.59 -3.27 6.65
CA PHE A 28 1.32 -3.33 7.36
C PHE A 28 0.99 -2.04 8.10
N GLN A 29 1.99 -1.39 8.72
CA GLN A 29 1.78 -0.08 9.34
C GLN A 29 1.41 1.00 8.32
N ALA A 30 2.06 1.01 7.15
CA ALA A 30 1.70 1.91 6.06
C ALA A 30 0.28 1.63 5.54
N TRP A 31 -0.10 0.35 5.39
CA TRP A 31 -1.44 -0.09 5.01
C TRP A 31 -2.48 0.43 6.00
N LYS A 32 -2.26 0.20 7.30
CA LYS A 32 -3.16 0.63 8.38
C LYS A 32 -3.35 2.14 8.41
N ARG A 33 -2.30 2.92 8.16
CA ARG A 33 -2.42 4.40 7.98
C ARG A 33 -3.23 4.75 6.74
N GLY A 34 -3.00 4.07 5.62
CA GLY A 34 -3.80 4.25 4.40
C GLY A 34 -5.29 3.99 4.62
N VAL A 35 -5.64 2.89 5.28
CA VAL A 35 -7.03 2.55 5.64
C VAL A 35 -7.64 3.64 6.51
N LYS A 36 -6.90 4.20 7.47
CA LYS A 36 -7.35 5.34 8.28
C LYS A 36 -7.66 6.58 7.42
N VAL A 37 -6.85 6.87 6.40
CA VAL A 37 -6.98 8.05 5.53
C VAL A 37 -8.12 7.91 4.52
N VAL A 38 -8.35 6.72 3.95
CA VAL A 38 -9.51 6.47 3.06
C VAL A 38 -10.80 6.37 3.87
N GLY A 39 -10.73 5.69 5.01
CA GLY A 39 -11.87 5.35 5.87
C GLY A 39 -12.01 3.83 6.02
N PRO A 40 -12.25 3.33 7.25
CA PRO A 40 -12.32 1.89 7.51
C PRO A 40 -13.50 1.21 6.81
N GLN A 41 -14.56 1.93 6.42
CA GLN A 41 -15.75 1.36 5.79
C GLN A 41 -15.49 0.63 4.46
N TRP A 42 -14.31 0.83 3.85
CA TRP A 42 -13.91 0.18 2.61
C TRP A 42 -12.99 -1.03 2.82
N PHE A 43 -12.72 -1.41 4.08
CA PHE A 43 -11.76 -2.43 4.45
C PHE A 43 -12.24 -3.28 5.63
N GLY A 44 -11.80 -4.54 5.69
CA GLY A 44 -12.05 -5.41 6.84
C GLY A 44 -13.54 -5.60 7.12
N ASP A 45 -13.93 -5.36 8.37
CA ASP A 45 -15.31 -5.35 8.85
C ASP A 45 -16.02 -4.00 8.70
N GLY A 46 -15.33 -2.99 8.15
CA GLY A 46 -15.88 -1.65 7.95
C GLY A 46 -15.78 -0.72 9.17
N THR A 47 -15.22 -1.17 10.30
CA THR A 47 -15.33 -0.46 11.58
C THR A 47 -14.02 0.18 12.05
N HIS A 48 -14.14 1.23 12.85
CA HIS A 48 -12.97 1.85 13.51
C HIS A 48 -12.34 0.94 14.57
N GLU A 49 -13.14 0.05 15.18
CA GLU A 49 -12.67 -0.94 16.15
C GLU A 49 -11.86 -2.03 15.46
N GLY A 50 -12.37 -2.59 14.35
CA GLY A 50 -11.64 -3.51 13.47
C GLY A 50 -10.32 -2.91 13.00
N LEU A 51 -10.32 -1.64 12.55
CA LEU A 51 -9.09 -0.92 12.24
C LEU A 51 -8.12 -0.86 13.43
N ARG A 52 -8.59 -0.52 14.63
CA ARG A 52 -7.73 -0.43 15.82
C ARG A 52 -7.10 -1.78 16.15
N HIS A 53 -7.87 -2.86 16.11
CA HIS A 53 -7.45 -4.19 16.55
C HIS A 53 -6.79 -5.05 15.48
N ALA A 54 -6.84 -4.65 14.21
CA ALA A 54 -6.17 -5.37 13.12
C ALA A 54 -4.68 -5.59 13.40
N VAL A 55 -4.24 -6.84 13.19
CA VAL A 55 -2.86 -7.32 13.37
C VAL A 55 -2.21 -7.72 12.05
N SER A 56 -2.99 -7.83 10.98
CA SER A 56 -2.54 -8.21 9.64
C SER A 56 -3.33 -7.51 8.53
N ILE A 57 -2.82 -7.57 7.31
CA ILE A 57 -3.53 -7.07 6.10
C ILE A 57 -4.86 -7.80 5.90
N GLU A 58 -4.97 -9.08 6.27
CA GLU A 58 -6.21 -9.86 6.11
C GLU A 58 -7.37 -9.27 6.90
N ASP A 59 -7.09 -8.75 8.10
CA ASP A 59 -8.06 -8.04 8.94
C ASP A 59 -8.56 -6.74 8.28
N LEU A 60 -7.74 -6.18 7.37
CA LEU A 60 -7.99 -4.92 6.65
C LEU A 60 -7.98 -5.13 5.14
N ARG A 61 -8.45 -6.28 4.67
CA ARG A 61 -8.60 -6.55 3.24
C ARG A 61 -9.60 -5.57 2.63
N PRO A 62 -9.40 -5.05 1.41
CA PRO A 62 -10.38 -4.18 0.78
C PRO A 62 -11.72 -4.91 0.57
N ASP A 63 -12.85 -4.21 0.78
CA ASP A 63 -14.18 -4.71 0.46
C ASP A 63 -14.41 -4.68 -1.05
N MET A 64 -13.96 -5.73 -1.74
CA MET A 64 -14.00 -5.82 -3.20
C MET A 64 -15.41 -5.68 -3.80
N LEU A 65 -16.47 -5.94 -3.01
CA LEU A 65 -17.85 -5.77 -3.45
C LEU A 65 -18.26 -4.29 -3.38
N GLY A 66 -17.93 -3.61 -2.27
CA GLY A 66 -18.25 -2.20 -2.04
C GLY A 66 -17.34 -1.19 -2.77
N LEU A 67 -16.15 -1.59 -3.24
CA LEU A 67 -15.18 -0.69 -3.88
C LEU A 67 -15.71 0.00 -5.15
N ASN A 68 -16.65 -0.62 -5.88
CA ASN A 68 -17.27 0.02 -7.04
C ASN A 68 -18.11 1.24 -6.66
N ASP A 69 -18.79 1.18 -5.51
CA ASP A 69 -19.57 2.28 -4.97
C ASP A 69 -18.68 3.35 -4.33
N ALA A 70 -17.52 2.94 -3.77
CA ALA A 70 -16.50 3.85 -3.27
C ALA A 70 -16.06 4.85 -4.36
N LEU A 71 -15.74 4.38 -5.57
CA LEU A 71 -15.30 5.28 -6.65
C LEU A 71 -16.39 6.24 -7.16
N ARG A 72 -17.66 5.98 -6.86
CA ARG A 72 -18.76 6.90 -7.20
C ARG A 72 -18.96 8.00 -6.17
N THR A 73 -18.52 7.77 -4.94
CA THR A 73 -18.77 8.65 -3.78
C THR A 73 -17.54 9.46 -3.39
N LEU A 74 -16.34 8.91 -3.59
CA LEU A 74 -15.07 9.54 -3.29
C LEU A 74 -14.73 10.63 -4.31
N SER A 75 -14.02 11.67 -3.85
CA SER A 75 -13.39 12.63 -4.77
C SER A 75 -12.35 11.95 -5.65
N SER A 76 -11.98 12.58 -6.78
CA SER A 76 -10.96 12.04 -7.70
C SER A 76 -9.66 11.64 -6.98
N ASN A 77 -9.16 12.48 -6.07
CA ASN A 77 -7.91 12.21 -5.33
C ASN A 77 -8.06 11.06 -4.33
N GLN A 78 -9.22 10.95 -3.67
CA GLN A 78 -9.51 9.83 -2.76
C GLN A 78 -9.68 8.52 -3.53
N GLY A 79 -10.37 8.55 -4.67
CA GLY A 79 -10.53 7.41 -5.56
C GLY A 79 -9.19 6.93 -6.13
N LEU A 80 -8.34 7.86 -6.58
CA LEU A 80 -6.97 7.57 -7.02
C LEU A 80 -6.16 6.90 -5.91
N PHE A 81 -6.15 7.49 -4.71
CA PHE A 81 -5.41 6.94 -3.57
C PHE A 81 -5.91 5.54 -3.18
N LEU A 82 -7.22 5.33 -3.08
CA LEU A 82 -7.81 4.03 -2.83
C LEU A 82 -7.43 3.00 -3.91
N SER A 83 -7.47 3.41 -5.19
CA SER A 83 -7.10 2.54 -6.31
C SER A 83 -5.64 2.10 -6.25
N LEU A 84 -4.73 3.00 -5.85
CA LEU A 84 -3.32 2.68 -5.62
C LEU A 84 -3.15 1.69 -4.45
N MET A 85 -3.84 1.91 -3.33
CA MET A 85 -3.83 0.98 -2.21
C MET A 85 -4.32 -0.41 -2.64
N VAL A 86 -5.47 -0.50 -3.30
CA VAL A 86 -6.03 -1.78 -3.78
C VAL A 86 -5.06 -2.47 -4.75
N SER A 87 -4.25 -1.74 -5.52
CA SER A 87 -3.25 -2.33 -6.42
C SER A 87 -2.17 -3.15 -5.70
N PHE A 88 -1.81 -2.80 -4.46
CA PHE A 88 -0.87 -3.60 -3.67
C PHE A 88 -1.49 -4.90 -3.12
N PHE A 89 -2.81 -4.94 -2.93
CA PHE A 89 -3.54 -6.11 -2.44
C PHE A 89 -4.00 -7.02 -3.60
N ASN A 90 -4.60 -6.41 -4.63
CA ASN A 90 -5.09 -7.04 -5.85
C ASN A 90 -4.78 -6.15 -7.05
N ALA A 91 -3.64 -6.41 -7.69
CA ALA A 91 -3.13 -5.63 -8.82
C ALA A 91 -4.13 -5.51 -9.98
N ARG A 92 -4.91 -6.57 -10.26
CA ARG A 92 -5.87 -6.58 -11.37
C ARG A 92 -7.02 -5.60 -11.10
N GLU A 93 -7.62 -5.68 -9.93
CA GLU A 93 -8.74 -4.81 -9.56
C GLU A 93 -8.27 -3.37 -9.34
N GLY A 94 -7.13 -3.16 -8.68
CA GLY A 94 -6.51 -1.85 -8.55
C GLY A 94 -6.24 -1.19 -9.90
N ALA A 95 -5.70 -1.92 -10.88
CA ALA A 95 -5.50 -1.43 -12.25
C ALA A 95 -6.82 -1.10 -12.98
N ALA A 96 -7.90 -1.83 -12.71
CA ALA A 96 -9.21 -1.49 -13.25
C ALA A 96 -9.75 -0.18 -12.63
N MET A 97 -9.57 0.00 -11.32
CA MET A 97 -9.97 1.21 -10.61
C MET A 97 -9.17 2.44 -11.04
N LEU A 98 -7.85 2.31 -11.21
CA LEU A 98 -6.96 3.37 -11.69
C LEU A 98 -7.39 3.89 -13.07
N ARG A 99 -7.73 2.98 -14.00
CA ARG A 99 -8.26 3.37 -15.33
C ARG A 99 -9.54 4.18 -15.24
N ARG A 100 -10.43 3.87 -14.29
CA ARG A 100 -11.67 4.63 -14.06
C ARG A 100 -11.41 6.01 -13.48
N CYS A 101 -10.32 6.14 -12.70
CA CYS A 101 -9.84 7.43 -12.20
C CYS A 101 -9.05 8.22 -13.26
N ARG A 102 -8.93 7.72 -14.50
CA ARG A 102 -8.11 8.29 -15.58
C ARG A 102 -6.63 8.46 -15.20
N PHE A 103 -6.10 7.53 -14.41
CA PHE A 103 -4.68 7.47 -14.11
C PHE A 103 -3.89 7.11 -15.38
N GLU A 104 -2.97 7.98 -15.76
CA GLU A 104 -2.07 7.86 -16.91
C GLU A 104 -0.66 7.45 -16.47
N GLY A 105 -0.22 7.84 -15.27
CA GLY A 105 1.08 7.43 -14.76
C GLY A 105 1.52 8.07 -13.46
N LEU A 106 2.79 7.84 -13.09
CA LEU A 106 3.34 8.26 -11.79
C LEU A 106 3.30 9.80 -11.57
N ALA A 107 3.23 10.59 -12.64
CA ALA A 107 3.09 12.05 -12.54
C ALA A 107 1.76 12.46 -11.87
N ASP A 108 0.70 11.65 -12.01
CA ASP A 108 -0.63 11.91 -11.40
C ASP A 108 -0.60 11.77 -9.87
N LEU A 109 0.44 11.15 -9.31
CA LEU A 109 0.68 11.20 -7.86
C LEU A 109 0.91 12.64 -7.38
N GLY A 110 1.23 13.55 -8.30
CA GLY A 110 1.28 15.00 -8.13
C GLY A 110 -0.03 15.63 -7.65
N ASP A 111 -1.17 14.96 -7.81
CA ASP A 111 -2.48 15.44 -7.34
C ASP A 111 -2.79 15.01 -5.90
N LEU A 112 -2.06 14.02 -5.37
CA LEU A 112 -2.18 13.59 -3.98
C LEU A 112 -1.47 14.57 -3.05
N ASP A 113 -1.97 14.74 -1.83
CA ASP A 113 -1.25 15.47 -0.78
C ASP A 113 -0.03 14.69 -0.25
N LEU A 114 0.76 15.35 0.61
CA LEU A 114 1.98 14.78 1.16
C LEU A 114 1.73 13.50 1.97
N GLU A 115 0.65 13.45 2.76
CA GLU A 115 0.33 12.28 3.59
C GLU A 115 0.06 11.05 2.72
N ARG A 116 -0.79 11.20 1.69
CA ARG A 116 -1.10 10.11 0.76
C ARG A 116 0.11 9.67 -0.03
N ARG A 117 0.94 10.60 -0.51
CA ARG A 117 2.20 10.25 -1.20
C ARG A 117 3.16 9.49 -0.30
N GLN A 118 3.32 9.91 0.95
CA GLN A 118 4.17 9.20 1.90
C GLN A 118 3.68 7.77 2.13
N ILE A 119 2.36 7.58 2.25
CA ILE A 119 1.78 6.24 2.41
C ILE A 119 2.06 5.38 1.17
N ILE A 120 1.85 5.89 -0.04
CA ILE A 120 2.14 5.13 -1.28
C ILE A 120 3.63 4.82 -1.40
N ALA A 121 4.51 5.76 -1.07
CA ALA A 121 5.95 5.54 -1.06
C ALA A 121 6.36 4.47 -0.05
N ASP A 122 5.80 4.52 1.17
CA ASP A 122 6.08 3.53 2.21
C ASP A 122 5.55 2.15 1.82
N LEU A 123 4.37 2.06 1.18
CA LEU A 123 3.84 0.81 0.64
C LEU A 123 4.76 0.25 -0.45
N LEU A 124 5.21 1.09 -1.40
CA LEU A 124 6.12 0.68 -2.46
C LEU A 124 7.47 0.19 -1.92
N MET A 125 8.08 0.97 -1.02
CA MET A 125 9.39 0.65 -0.44
C MET A 125 9.37 -0.64 0.37
N ASN A 126 8.26 -0.95 1.02
CA ASN A 126 8.13 -2.09 1.91
C ASN A 126 7.31 -3.23 1.30
N TYR A 127 7.00 -3.19 0.00
CA TYR A 127 6.24 -4.25 -0.65
C TYR A 127 7.09 -5.53 -0.74
N SER A 128 6.92 -6.39 0.25
CA SER A 128 7.26 -7.80 0.19
C SER A 128 5.97 -8.54 -0.10
N HIS A 129 5.95 -9.38 -1.13
CA HIS A 129 4.75 -10.16 -1.47
C HIS A 129 4.18 -10.82 -0.22
N TRP A 130 2.99 -10.40 0.22
CA TRP A 130 2.37 -10.85 1.46
C TRP A 130 1.92 -12.32 1.41
N ARG A 131 1.96 -12.92 0.21
CA ARG A 131 1.80 -14.36 -0.02
C ARG A 131 3.17 -15.02 -0.11
N ALA A 132 3.68 -15.46 1.03
CA ALA A 132 4.60 -16.60 1.11
C ALA A 132 3.85 -17.75 1.78
#